data_AF-A0A2D7XHF4-F1
#
_entry.id   AF-A0A2D7XHF4-F1
#
_cell.length_a   1.000
_cell.length_b   1.000
_cell.length_c   1.000
_cell.angle_alpha   90.00
_cell.angle_beta   90.00
_cell.angle_gamma   90.00
#
_symmetry.space_group_name_H-M   'P 1'
#
loop_
_entity.id
_entity.type
_entity.pdbx_description
1 polymer ?
#
loop_
_entity_poly.entity_id
_entity_poly.type
_entity_poly.pdbx_seq_one_letter_code
_entity_poly.pdbx_strand_id
1 'polypeptide(L)' 'MALVAGCSSGGPKFSGERAMAPSSVVGSAECQRNPRSCIYEGRYEPNERAYAEYEAARLNQMELQRLRRGGRW' A
#
# COMPACT_ATOMS: atom_id res chain seq x y z
N MET A 1 -33.99 -23.74 -11.38
CA MET A 1 -33.36 -23.54 -10.05
C MET A 1 -31.95 -23.00 -10.30
N ALA A 2 -31.73 -21.70 -10.10
CA ALA A 2 -30.43 -21.06 -10.31
C ALA A 2 -29.59 -21.18 -9.02
N LEU A 3 -28.37 -21.71 -9.14
CA LEU A 3 -27.42 -21.77 -8.03
C LEU A 3 -26.63 -20.46 -8.02
N VAL A 4 -26.94 -19.58 -7.07
CA VAL A 4 -26.17 -18.36 -6.84
C VAL A 4 -24.84 -18.77 -6.21
N ALA A 5 -23.74 -18.63 -6.95
CA ALA A 5 -22.40 -18.91 -6.44
C ALA A 5 -21.96 -17.79 -5.48
N GLY A 6 -21.92 -18.08 -4.19
CA GLY A 6 -21.39 -17.21 -3.15
C GLY A 6 -19.85 -17.18 -3.17
N CYS A 7 -19.27 -15.98 -3.13
CA CYS A 7 -17.84 -15.79 -2.92
C CYS A 7 -17.51 -16.13 -1.46
N SER A 8 -16.88 -17.29 -1.22
CA SER A 8 -16.39 -17.70 0.09
C SER A 8 -15.21 -16.83 0.50
N SER A 9 -15.41 -16.01 1.53
CA SER A 9 -14.34 -15.35 2.27
C SER A 9 -13.50 -16.39 3.02
N GLY A 10 -12.41 -16.86 2.40
CA GLY A 10 -11.52 -17.85 3.01
C GLY A 10 -10.31 -18.17 2.15
N GLY A 11 -9.42 -17.20 1.97
CA GLY A 11 -8.11 -17.41 1.33
C GLY A 11 -7.04 -17.89 2.33
N PRO A 12 -6.03 -18.65 1.89
CA PRO A 12 -4.98 -19.18 2.75
C PRO A 12 -4.10 -18.09 3.37
N LYS A 13 -3.63 -18.36 4.59
CA LYS A 13 -2.77 -17.51 5.42
C LYS A 13 -1.48 -17.12 4.69
N PHE A 14 -1.41 -15.88 4.21
CA PHE A 14 -0.13 -15.25 3.88
C PHE A 14 0.47 -14.71 5.19
N SER A 15 1.43 -15.43 5.75
CA SER A 15 2.30 -14.92 6.83
C SER A 15 3.31 -13.94 6.23
N GLY A 16 2.82 -12.81 5.75
CA GLY A 16 3.61 -11.65 5.40
C GLY A 16 3.18 -10.50 6.28
N GLU A 17 4.12 -9.99 7.07
CA GLU A 17 4.00 -8.86 7.97
C GLU A 17 2.93 -7.81 7.58
N ARG A 18 1.91 -7.71 8.44
CA ARG A 18 0.95 -6.60 8.60
C ARG A 18 0.37 -6.05 7.29
N ALA A 19 -0.67 -6.73 6.80
CA ALA A 19 -1.83 -5.98 6.32
C ALA A 19 -2.23 -5.01 7.44
N MET A 20 -2.14 -3.72 7.16
CA MET A 20 -2.55 -2.63 8.05
C MET A 20 -3.89 -3.01 8.67
N ALA A 21 -3.92 -3.24 9.99
CA ALA A 21 -5.19 -3.42 10.68
C ALA A 21 -6.08 -2.21 10.33
N PRO A 22 -7.38 -2.39 10.01
CA PRO A 22 -8.27 -1.27 9.65
C PRO A 22 -8.52 -0.29 10.82
N SER A 23 -7.82 -0.45 11.94
CA SER A 23 -7.92 0.38 13.14
C SER A 23 -6.62 1.14 13.36
N SER A 24 -6.41 2.24 12.63
CA SER A 24 -5.68 3.41 13.19
C SER A 24 -5.64 4.65 12.30
N VAL A 25 -6.09 4.63 11.04
CA VAL A 25 -6.31 5.88 10.31
C VAL A 25 -7.78 6.27 10.45
N VAL A 26 -8.16 6.83 11.60
CA VAL A 26 -9.41 7.59 11.69
C VAL A 26 -9.19 8.88 10.89
N GLY A 27 -9.20 8.76 9.56
CA GLY A 27 -9.39 9.91 8.70
C GLY A 27 -10.73 10.54 9.04
N SER A 28 -10.85 11.86 8.90
CA SER A 28 -12.12 12.55 9.13
C SER A 28 -13.24 11.87 8.33
N ALA A 29 -14.49 11.95 8.81
CA ALA A 29 -15.64 11.45 8.07
C ALA A 29 -15.76 12.10 6.66
N GLU A 30 -15.13 13.26 6.48
CA GLU A 30 -14.93 13.93 5.19
C GLU A 30 -14.04 13.09 4.25
N CYS A 31 -12.83 12.71 4.69
CA CYS A 31 -11.88 11.89 3.92
C CYS A 31 -12.46 10.55 3.49
N GLN A 32 -13.28 9.94 4.35
CA GLN A 32 -13.87 8.64 4.07
C GLN A 32 -14.93 8.75 2.96
N ARG A 33 -15.69 9.85 2.94
CA ARG A 33 -16.72 10.12 1.93
C ARG A 33 -16.13 10.64 0.63
N ASN A 34 -15.08 11.45 0.71
CA ASN A 34 -14.37 11.97 -0.45
C ASN A 34 -12.86 11.97 -0.17
N PRO A 35 -12.11 10.95 -0.63
CA PRO A 35 -10.67 10.87 -0.40
C PRO A 35 -9.90 12.10 -0.87
N ARG A 36 -10.36 12.73 -1.97
CA ARG A 36 -9.74 13.95 -2.51
C ARG A 36 -9.81 15.13 -1.56
N SER A 37 -10.77 15.16 -0.62
CA SER A 37 -10.92 16.29 0.29
C SER A 37 -9.77 16.42 1.29
N CYS A 38 -8.90 15.40 1.42
CA CYS A 38 -7.75 15.44 2.32
C CYS A 38 -6.44 14.97 1.70
N ILE A 39 -6.40 14.74 0.39
CA ILE A 39 -5.13 14.62 -0.33
C ILE A 39 -4.55 16.04 -0.42
N TYR A 40 -3.36 16.23 0.15
CA TYR A 40 -2.61 17.46 -0.02
C TYR A 40 -1.91 17.44 -1.38
N GLU A 41 -2.39 18.26 -2.33
CA GLU A 41 -1.84 18.39 -3.68
C GLU A 41 -0.86 19.58 -3.78
N GLY A 42 -0.12 19.86 -2.71
CA GLY A 42 0.86 20.95 -2.67
C GLY A 42 2.18 20.63 -3.37
N ARG A 43 3.03 21.65 -3.52
CA ARG A 43 4.43 21.45 -3.90
C ARG A 43 5.17 20.66 -2.83
N TYR A 44 6.19 19.90 -3.23
CA TYR A 44 7.16 19.33 -2.32
C TYR A 44 7.75 20.40 -1.40
N GLU A 45 7.99 20.03 -0.16
CA GLU A 45 8.76 20.83 0.78
C GLU A 45 10.21 20.97 0.27
N PRO A 46 10.93 22.02 0.69
CA PRO A 46 12.33 22.19 0.33
C PRO A 46 13.15 20.92 0.64
N ASN A 47 13.89 20.43 -0.35
CA ASN A 47 14.68 19.19 -0.30
C ASN A 47 13.89 17.87 -0.21
N GLU A 48 12.56 17.90 -0.05
CA GLU A 48 11.75 16.69 0.05
C GLU A 48 11.82 15.87 -1.24
N ARG A 49 11.79 16.54 -2.40
CA ARG A 49 11.93 15.87 -3.71
C ARG A 49 13.23 15.07 -3.81
N ALA A 50 14.35 15.66 -3.43
CA ALA A 50 15.66 15.00 -3.49
C ALA A 50 15.72 13.81 -2.52
N TYR A 51 15.17 13.97 -1.31
CA TYR A 51 15.06 12.89 -0.34
C TYR A 51 14.17 11.74 -0.84
N ALA A 52 13.01 12.07 -1.41
CA ALA A 52 12.06 11.09 -1.95
C ALA A 52 12.68 10.28 -3.10
N GLU A 53 13.37 10.94 -4.03
CA GLU A 53 14.06 10.28 -5.14
C GLU A 53 15.21 9.37 -4.64
N TYR A 54 16.01 9.85 -3.68
CA TYR A 54 17.07 9.05 -3.06
C TYR A 54 16.52 7.80 -2.35
N GLU A 55 15.49 7.97 -1.55
CA GLU A 55 14.91 6.88 -0.75
C GLU A 55 14.20 5.86 -1.66
N ALA A 56 13.53 6.31 -2.72
CA ALA A 56 12.98 5.44 -3.75
C ALA A 56 14.06 4.59 -4.42
N ALA A 57 15.20 5.17 -4.77
CA ALA A 57 16.33 4.43 -5.34
C ALA A 57 16.86 3.36 -4.37
N ARG A 58 17.00 3.71 -3.08
CA ARG A 58 17.43 2.77 -2.02
C ARG A 58 16.46 1.60 -1.89
N LEU A 59 15.15 1.86 -1.84
CA LEU A 59 14.11 0.84 -1.73
C LEU A 59 14.08 -0.09 -2.95
N ASN A 60 14.18 0.47 -4.17
CA ASN A 60 14.22 -0.31 -5.40
C ASN A 60 15.43 -1.27 -5.44
N GLN A 61 16.59 -0.83 -4.96
CA GLN A 61 17.77 -1.71 -4.87
C GLN A 61 17.55 -2.84 -3.87
N MET A 62 16.95 -2.57 -2.71
CA MET A 62 16.63 -3.60 -1.73
C MET A 62 15.62 -4.62 -2.27
N GLU A 63 14.59 -4.15 -2.98
CA GLU A 63 13.60 -5.04 -3.60
C GLU A 63 14.22 -5.85 -4.74
N LEU A 64 15.06 -5.25 -5.58
CA LEU A 64 15.81 -5.97 -6.60
C LEU A 64 16.65 -7.10 -5.99
N GLN A 65 17.31 -6.85 -4.85
CA GLN A 65 18.05 -7.90 -4.14
C GLN A 65 17.12 -8.99 -3.60
N ARG A 66 15.94 -8.64 -3.08
CA ARG A 66 14.93 -9.61 -2.65
C ARG A 66 14.49 -10.49 -3.81
N LEU A 67 14.17 -9.90 -4.96
CA LEU A 67 13.77 -10.64 -6.17
C LEU A 67 14.87 -11.57 -6.67
N ARG A 68 16.14 -11.11 -6.64
CA ARG A 68 17.30 -11.96 -6.98
C ARG A 68 17.45 -13.15 -6.03
N ARG A 69 17.21 -12.97 -4.73
CA ARG A 69 17.27 -14.05 -3.73
C ARG A 69 16.09 -15.03 -3.84
N GLY A 70 14.92 -14.56 -4.22
CA GLY A 70 13.70 -15.36 -4.35
C GLY A 70 13.51 -16.04 -5.70
N GLY A 71 14.52 -16.03 -6.57
CA GLY A 71 14.48 -16.44 -7.97
C GLY A 71 13.77 -17.76 -8.25
N ARG A 72 12.46 -17.68 -8.46
CA ARG A 72 11.65 -18.54 -9.32
C ARG A 72 10.71 -17.59 -10.05
N TRP A 73 11.19 -17.09 -11.18
CA TRP A 73 10.36 -16.55 -12.25
C TRP A 73 10.10 -17.68 -13.23
#